data_AF-A0A7Y5XUT1-F1
#
_entry.id   AF-A0A7Y5XUT1-F1
#
_cell.length_a   1.000
_cell.length_b   1.000
_cell.length_c   1.000
_cell.angle_alpha   90.00
_cell.angle_beta   90.00
_cell.angle_gamma   90.00
#
_symmetry.space_group_name_H-M   'P 1'
#
loop_
_entity.id
_entity.type
_entity.pdbx_description
1 polymer ?
#
loop_
_entity_poly.entity_id
_entity_poly.type
_entity_poly.pdbx_seq_one_letter_code
_entity_poly.pdbx_strand_id
1 'polypeptide(L)'
;MASEQFVVLQGAEEQPLLTLADYRDAGGFAALERARGMEPAAVVQEILDAGLRGRGGAFFPTGRKASFLAKGTGKPTYLVVNADESEPGTFKDREIMFSVPFRLIEGCLIAAHAIESDRVFVYIRGEYLREFEILRDALAEVHKAKLLG
;
A
#
# COMPACT_ATOMS: atom_id res chain seq x y z
N MET A 1 26.81 -9.07 12.15
CA MET A 1 25.54 -8.33 12.33
C MET A 1 24.98 -8.13 10.94
N ALA A 2 23.77 -8.61 10.65
CA ALA A 2 23.14 -8.32 9.36
C ALA A 2 22.92 -6.81 9.28
N SER A 3 23.30 -6.18 8.17
CA SER A 3 22.98 -4.77 7.94
C SER A 3 21.47 -4.62 7.87
N GLU A 4 20.90 -3.69 8.64
CA GLU A 4 19.49 -3.35 8.53
C GLU A 4 19.21 -2.79 7.13
N GLN A 5 18.17 -3.30 6.48
CA GLN A 5 17.73 -2.84 5.17
C GLN A 5 16.33 -2.25 5.29
N PHE A 6 16.23 -0.94 5.11
CA PHE A 6 14.95 -0.26 5.05
C PHE A 6 14.39 -0.38 3.63
N VAL A 7 13.23 -1.03 3.51
CA VAL A 7 12.47 -1.11 2.26
C VAL A 7 11.17 -0.33 2.41
N VAL A 8 10.37 -0.67 3.42
CA VAL A 8 9.07 -0.02 3.63
C VAL A 8 9.20 1.36 4.26
N LEU A 9 10.24 1.63 5.05
CA LEU A 9 10.49 2.95 5.65
C LEU A 9 11.65 3.68 4.98
N GLN A 10 12.10 3.23 3.81
CA GLN A 10 13.20 3.85 3.08
C GLN A 10 12.94 5.35 2.84
N GLY A 11 13.95 6.19 3.07
CA GLY A 11 13.85 7.65 2.95
C GLY A 11 13.15 8.34 4.14
N ALA A 12 12.64 7.57 5.10
CA ALA A 12 12.01 8.08 6.32
C ALA A 12 12.78 7.65 7.59
N GLU A 13 14.08 7.37 7.46
CA GLU A 13 14.92 6.87 8.55
C GLU A 13 15.14 7.93 9.64
N GLU A 14 15.27 9.20 9.24
CA GLU A 14 15.48 10.32 10.17
C GLU A 14 14.22 11.16 10.39
N GLN A 15 13.39 11.33 9.35
CA GLN A 15 12.19 12.16 9.39
C GLN A 15 11.07 11.56 8.53
N PRO A 16 9.79 11.73 8.93
CA PRO A 16 8.67 11.20 8.19
C PRO A 16 8.44 11.96 6.87
N LEU A 17 7.98 11.24 5.83
CA LEU A 17 7.63 11.78 4.51
C LEU A 17 6.14 12.10 4.47
N LEU A 18 5.76 13.24 5.06
CA LEU A 18 4.36 13.61 5.31
C LEU A 18 3.72 14.44 4.20
N THR A 19 4.49 14.92 3.23
CA THR A 19 3.95 15.67 2.08
C THR A 19 4.17 14.92 0.78
N LEU A 20 3.36 15.21 -0.23
CA LEU A 20 3.52 14.60 -1.55
C LEU A 20 4.87 14.97 -2.19
N ALA A 21 5.40 16.16 -1.91
CA ALA A 21 6.69 16.61 -2.41
C ALA A 21 7.83 15.78 -1.83
N ASP A 22 7.89 15.65 -0.50
CA ASP A 22 8.95 14.88 0.18
C ASP A 22 8.94 13.42 -0.29
N TYR A 23 7.74 12.84 -0.45
CA TYR A 23 7.61 11.47 -0.92
C TYR A 23 8.13 11.28 -2.34
N ARG A 24 7.89 12.25 -3.25
CA ARG A 24 8.39 12.22 -4.63
C ARG A 24 9.89 12.43 -4.71
N ASP A 25 10.44 13.34 -3.90
CA ASP A 25 11.88 13.59 -3.84
C ASP A 25 12.63 12.34 -3.35
N ALA A 26 12.00 11.52 -2.50
CA ALA A 26 12.48 10.20 -2.10
C ALA A 26 12.23 9.08 -3.15
N GLY A 27 11.74 9.40 -4.36
CA GLY A 27 11.47 8.46 -5.45
C GLY A 27 10.10 7.79 -5.41
N GLY A 28 9.17 8.27 -4.58
CA GLY A 28 7.80 7.77 -4.48
C GLY A 28 7.00 7.90 -5.78
N PHE A 29 6.03 7.02 -5.96
CA PHE A 29 5.19 6.85 -7.16
C PHE A 29 5.88 6.30 -8.41
N ALA A 30 7.20 6.10 -8.42
CA ALA A 30 7.89 5.46 -9.53
C ALA A 30 7.44 4.00 -9.75
N ALA A 31 7.12 3.28 -8.67
CA ALA A 31 6.62 1.90 -8.78
C ALA A 31 5.19 1.87 -9.32
N LEU A 32 4.34 2.84 -8.92
CA LEU A 32 3.01 3.02 -9.48
C LEU A 32 3.03 3.31 -10.98
N GLU A 33 3.90 4.22 -11.43
CA GLU A 33 4.04 4.55 -12.85
C GLU A 33 4.41 3.31 -13.67
N ARG A 34 5.38 2.52 -13.19
CA ARG A 34 5.75 1.25 -13.81
C ARG A 34 4.59 0.26 -13.82
N ALA A 35 3.90 0.07 -12.70
CA ALA A 35 2.78 -0.87 -12.60
C ALA A 35 1.64 -0.51 -13.56
N ARG A 36 1.32 0.77 -13.72
CA ARG A 36 0.30 1.26 -14.66
C ARG A 36 0.69 1.06 -16.12
N GLY A 37 1.99 0.99 -16.43
CA GLY A 37 2.51 0.64 -17.75
C GLY A 37 2.50 -0.87 -18.04
N MET A 38 2.11 -1.70 -17.07
CA MET A 38 2.06 -3.16 -17.19
C MET A 38 0.62 -3.66 -17.24
N GLU A 39 0.41 -4.79 -17.93
CA GLU A 39 -0.84 -5.55 -17.82
C GLU A 39 -1.08 -5.99 -16.37
N PRO A 40 -2.31 -5.92 -15.83
CA PRO A 40 -2.62 -6.31 -14.45
C PRO A 40 -2.09 -7.70 -14.06
N ALA A 41 -2.22 -8.67 -14.98
CA ALA A 41 -1.72 -10.03 -14.78
C ALA A 41 -0.18 -10.10 -14.62
N ALA A 42 0.56 -9.22 -15.31
CA ALA A 42 2.02 -9.15 -15.17
C ALA A 42 2.42 -8.59 -13.80
N VAL A 43 1.67 -7.63 -13.25
CA VAL A 43 1.89 -7.12 -11.89
C VAL A 43 1.64 -8.23 -10.85
N VAL A 44 0.57 -9.01 -11.01
CA VAL A 44 0.30 -10.18 -10.14
C VAL A 44 1.44 -11.20 -10.20
N GLN A 45 1.96 -11.47 -11.40
CA GLN A 45 3.07 -12.39 -11.60
C GLN A 45 4.34 -11.88 -10.91
N GLU A 46 4.66 -10.59 -11.01
CA GLU A 46 5.83 -10.02 -10.35
C GLU A 46 5.73 -10.10 -8.81
N ILE A 47 4.54 -9.89 -8.24
CA ILE A 47 4.31 -10.07 -6.79
C ILE A 47 4.51 -11.54 -6.38
N LEU A 48 4.13 -12.49 -7.26
CA LEU A 48 4.33 -13.91 -7.03
C LEU A 48 5.81 -14.29 -7.10
N ASP A 49 6.55 -13.78 -8.08
CA ASP A 49 7.98 -14.02 -8.28
C ASP A 49 8.82 -13.39 -7.18
N ALA A 50 8.40 -12.23 -6.66
CA ALA A 50 9.02 -11.59 -5.49
C ALA A 50 8.86 -12.41 -4.19
N GLY A 51 8.03 -13.45 -4.19
CA GLY A 51 7.80 -14.31 -3.02
C GLY A 51 7.14 -13.57 -1.85
N LEU A 52 6.42 -12.48 -2.11
CA LEU A 52 5.77 -11.68 -1.06
C LEU A 52 4.72 -12.52 -0.33
N ARG A 53 4.79 -12.49 1.00
CA ARG A 53 3.86 -13.17 1.90
C ARG A 53 3.12 -12.17 2.78
N GLY A 54 1.90 -12.52 3.18
CA GLY A 54 1.07 -11.71 4.04
C GLY A 54 1.76 -11.35 5.36
N ARG A 55 1.74 -10.07 5.73
CA ARG A 55 2.39 -9.53 6.93
C ARG A 55 1.46 -9.34 8.13
N GLY A 56 0.18 -9.69 8.00
CA GLY A 56 -0.81 -9.72 9.08
C GLY A 56 -0.90 -11.06 9.82
N GLY A 57 0.19 -11.85 9.88
CA GLY A 57 0.25 -13.11 10.65
C GLY A 57 0.06 -14.40 9.85
N ALA A 58 -0.90 -14.47 8.92
CA ALA A 58 -1.20 -15.71 8.17
C ALA A 58 -0.10 -16.18 7.19
N PHE A 59 0.80 -15.27 6.80
CA PHE A 59 1.97 -15.57 5.95
C PHE A 59 1.67 -16.25 4.60
N PHE A 60 0.43 -16.12 4.11
CA PHE A 60 0.00 -16.67 2.83
C PHE A 60 0.65 -15.91 1.65
N PRO A 61 1.04 -16.57 0.54
CA PRO A 61 1.63 -15.89 -0.61
C PRO A 61 0.68 -14.87 -1.25
N THR A 62 1.07 -13.60 -1.29
CA THR A 62 0.21 -12.48 -1.71
C THR A 62 -0.17 -12.58 -3.19
N GLY A 63 0.77 -12.89 -4.07
CA GLY A 63 0.48 -13.06 -5.51
C GLY A 63 -0.47 -14.24 -5.78
N ARG A 64 -0.33 -15.35 -5.02
CA ARG A 64 -1.25 -16.48 -5.10
C ARG A 64 -2.66 -16.09 -4.65
N LYS A 65 -2.80 -15.31 -3.58
CA LYS A 65 -4.11 -14.80 -3.13
C LYS A 65 -4.80 -14.00 -4.24
N ALA A 66 -4.07 -13.13 -4.94
CA ALA A 66 -4.61 -12.36 -6.05
C ALA A 66 -5.05 -13.25 -7.23
N SER A 67 -4.31 -14.33 -7.52
CA SER A 67 -4.65 -15.27 -8.59
C SER A 67 -5.97 -16.02 -8.41
N PHE A 68 -6.52 -16.06 -7.19
CA PHE A 68 -7.81 -16.70 -6.90
C PHE A 68 -9.03 -15.82 -7.24
N LEU A 69 -8.82 -14.55 -7.57
CA LEU A 69 -9.92 -13.67 -7.96
C LEU A 69 -10.53 -14.13 -9.29
N ALA A 70 -11.85 -14.32 -9.28
CA ALA A 70 -12.60 -14.71 -10.47
C ALA A 70 -12.63 -13.55 -11.48
N LYS A 71 -12.12 -13.79 -12.68
CA LYS A 71 -12.12 -12.82 -13.78
C LYS A 71 -13.39 -12.92 -14.62
N GLY A 72 -13.77 -11.82 -15.27
CA GLY A 72 -14.89 -11.80 -16.22
C GLY A 72 -16.28 -12.06 -15.60
N THR A 73 -16.43 -11.88 -14.29
CA THR A 73 -17.70 -12.10 -13.59
C THR A 73 -18.73 -10.99 -13.82
N GLY A 74 -18.31 -9.85 -14.37
CA GLY A 74 -19.12 -8.63 -14.50
C GLY A 74 -19.43 -7.93 -13.17
N LYS A 75 -18.88 -8.43 -12.05
CA LYS A 75 -19.06 -7.85 -10.72
C LYS A 75 -17.85 -7.00 -10.33
N PRO A 76 -18.04 -5.93 -9.53
CA PRO A 76 -16.91 -5.14 -9.04
C PRO A 76 -16.02 -5.96 -8.12
N THR A 77 -14.71 -5.80 -8.29
CA THR A 77 -13.68 -6.22 -7.34
C THR A 77 -13.43 -5.09 -6.34
N TYR A 78 -13.08 -5.46 -5.11
CA TYR A 78 -12.77 -4.51 -4.05
C TYR A 78 -11.42 -4.84 -3.43
N LEU A 79 -10.59 -3.82 -3.24
CA LEU A 79 -9.42 -3.92 -2.38
C LEU A 79 -9.78 -3.46 -0.97
N VAL A 80 -9.50 -4.30 0.03
CA VAL A 80 -9.67 -3.97 1.44
C VAL A 80 -8.32 -4.05 2.14
N VAL A 81 -7.88 -2.93 2.69
CA VAL A 81 -6.68 -2.82 3.52
C VAL A 81 -7.10 -2.98 4.97
N ASN A 82 -6.51 -3.96 5.64
CA ASN A 82 -6.68 -4.16 7.06
C ASN A 82 -5.61 -3.35 7.82
N ALA A 83 -6.02 -2.26 8.45
CA ALA A 83 -5.20 -1.46 9.38
C ALA A 83 -5.76 -1.53 10.82
N ASP A 84 -6.40 -2.64 11.17
CA ASP A 84 -6.76 -3.00 12.55
C ASP A 84 -5.58 -3.69 13.25
N GLU A 85 -4.57 -2.89 13.61
CA GLU A 85 -3.39 -3.38 14.34
C GLU A 85 -3.69 -3.49 15.83
N SER A 86 -4.39 -4.56 16.21
CA SER A 86 -4.91 -4.78 17.56
C SER A 86 -4.15 -5.81 18.40
N GLU A 87 -3.19 -6.52 17.82
CA GLU A 87 -2.34 -7.48 18.55
C GLU A 87 -1.40 -6.76 19.53
N PRO A 88 -1.34 -7.17 20.82
CA PRO A 88 -0.44 -6.55 21.79
C PRO A 88 1.02 -6.56 21.33
N GLY A 89 1.70 -5.42 21.46
CA GLY A 89 3.10 -5.26 21.06
C GLY A 89 3.31 -4.96 19.57
N THR A 90 2.24 -4.85 18.77
CA THR A 90 2.32 -4.43 17.37
C THR A 90 2.06 -2.94 17.20
N PHE A 91 2.88 -2.28 16.40
CA PHE A 91 2.78 -0.85 16.04
C PHE A 91 3.43 -0.57 14.66
N LYS A 92 3.69 -1.62 13.88
CA LYS A 92 4.43 -1.53 12.61
C LYS A 92 3.57 -0.92 11.51
N ASP A 93 2.26 -1.19 11.49
CA ASP A 93 1.34 -0.65 10.50
C ASP A 93 1.02 0.80 10.84
N ARG A 94 0.88 1.08 12.14
CA ARG A 94 0.81 2.44 12.69
C ARG A 94 1.98 3.29 12.19
N GLU A 95 3.21 2.79 12.30
CA GLU A 95 4.42 3.50 11.89
C GLU A 95 4.41 3.83 10.39
N ILE A 96 3.92 2.92 9.54
CA ILE A 96 3.81 3.17 8.09
C ILE A 96 2.82 4.31 7.82
N MET A 97 1.64 4.27 8.46
CA MET A 97 0.61 5.31 8.27
C MET A 97 1.06 6.65 8.84
N PHE A 98 1.82 6.63 9.93
CA PHE A 98 2.34 7.82 10.59
C PHE A 98 3.50 8.45 9.80
N SER A 99 4.45 7.65 9.32
CA SER A 99 5.73 8.15 8.81
C SER A 99 5.82 8.19 7.28
N VAL A 100 5.11 7.32 6.56
CA VAL A 100 5.18 7.24 5.08
C VAL A 100 3.79 6.96 4.46
N PRO A 101 2.77 7.81 4.74
CA PRO A 101 1.38 7.56 4.33
C PRO A 101 1.21 7.37 2.81
N PHE A 102 1.95 8.10 2.00
CA PHE A 102 1.90 7.99 0.54
C PHE A 102 2.38 6.63 0.02
N ARG A 103 3.25 5.94 0.76
CA ARG A 103 3.72 4.59 0.39
C ARG A 103 2.63 3.54 0.57
N LEU A 104 1.80 3.68 1.61
CA LEU A 104 0.61 2.86 1.74
C LEU A 104 -0.34 3.12 0.56
N ILE A 105 -0.59 4.40 0.23
CA ILE A 105 -1.47 4.78 -0.87
C ILE A 105 -0.93 4.25 -2.22
N GLU A 106 0.36 4.39 -2.49
CA GLU A 106 1.01 3.83 -3.68
C GLU A 106 0.81 2.30 -3.77
N GLY A 107 1.06 1.59 -2.67
CA GLY A 107 0.82 0.14 -2.60
C GLY A 107 -0.63 -0.23 -2.87
N CYS A 108 -1.59 0.54 -2.36
CA CYS A 108 -3.01 0.37 -2.64
C CYS A 108 -3.34 0.54 -4.12
N LEU A 109 -2.79 1.58 -4.76
CA LEU A 109 -3.03 1.86 -6.17
C LEU A 109 -2.44 0.78 -7.07
N ILE A 110 -1.24 0.28 -6.75
CA ILE A 110 -0.61 -0.85 -7.46
C ILE A 110 -1.45 -2.11 -7.31
N ALA A 111 -1.87 -2.42 -6.08
CA ALA A 111 -2.68 -3.61 -5.81
C ALA A 111 -4.04 -3.53 -6.50
N ALA A 112 -4.69 -2.36 -6.48
CA ALA A 112 -5.95 -2.10 -7.15
C ALA A 112 -5.83 -2.29 -8.67
N HIS A 113 -4.78 -1.77 -9.29
CA HIS A 113 -4.48 -2.01 -10.70
C HIS A 113 -4.30 -3.50 -11.00
N ALA A 114 -3.50 -4.21 -10.20
CA ALA A 114 -3.19 -5.63 -10.39
C ALA A 114 -4.44 -6.54 -10.35
N ILE A 115 -5.44 -6.16 -9.55
CA ILE A 115 -6.68 -6.94 -9.40
C ILE A 115 -7.89 -6.32 -10.13
N GLU A 116 -7.64 -5.29 -10.95
CA GLU A 116 -8.68 -4.58 -11.72
C GLU A 116 -9.83 -4.09 -10.82
N SER A 117 -9.47 -3.46 -9.70
CA SER A 117 -10.40 -2.93 -8.70
C SER A 117 -10.46 -1.41 -8.76
N ASP A 118 -11.64 -0.86 -9.04
CA ASP A 118 -11.88 0.59 -9.06
C ASP A 118 -12.13 1.18 -7.65
N ARG A 119 -12.18 0.34 -6.62
CA ARG A 119 -12.55 0.75 -5.25
C ARG A 119 -11.60 0.17 -4.21
N VAL A 120 -11.09 1.06 -3.35
CA VAL A 120 -10.22 0.71 -2.24
C VAL A 120 -10.84 1.18 -0.93
N PHE A 121 -10.87 0.31 0.07
CA PHE A 121 -11.28 0.63 1.43
C PHE A 121 -10.11 0.38 2.38
N VAL A 122 -9.83 1.35 3.26
CA VAL A 122 -8.87 1.20 4.36
C VAL A 122 -9.65 1.18 5.66
N TYR A 123 -9.66 0.02 6.33
CA TYR A 123 -10.26 -0.11 7.65
C TYR A 123 -9.21 0.19 8.71
N ILE A 124 -9.33 1.34 9.38
CA ILE A 124 -8.42 1.78 10.44
C ILE A 124 -9.15 1.65 11.78
N ARG A 125 -8.48 1.09 12.79
CA ARG A 125 -9.02 1.00 14.15
C ARG A 125 -9.31 2.37 14.77
N GLY A 126 -10.29 2.44 15.67
CA GLY A 126 -10.75 3.70 16.26
C GLY A 126 -9.71 4.43 17.14
N GLU A 127 -8.69 3.72 17.61
CA GLU A 127 -7.63 4.26 18.46
C GLU A 127 -6.54 5.01 17.68
N TYR A 128 -6.52 4.89 16.34
CA TYR A 128 -5.51 5.49 15.47
C TYR A 128 -6.04 6.76 14.79
N LEU A 129 -6.55 7.69 15.60
CA LEU A 129 -7.11 8.96 15.10
C LEU A 129 -6.04 9.78 14.35
N ARG A 130 -4.81 9.83 14.87
CA ARG A 130 -3.74 10.63 14.27
C ARG A 130 -3.32 10.10 12.90
N GLU A 131 -3.18 8.79 12.78
CA GLU A 131 -2.81 8.09 11.55
C GLU A 131 -3.94 8.21 10.51
N PHE A 132 -5.20 8.17 10.94
CA PHE A 132 -6.35 8.46 10.08
C PHE A 132 -6.28 9.88 9.51
N GLU A 133 -6.01 10.90 10.33
CA GLU A 133 -5.89 12.28 9.87
C GLU A 133 -4.74 12.45 8.86
N ILE A 134 -3.57 11.87 9.16
CA ILE A 134 -2.40 11.89 8.26
C ILE A 134 -2.74 11.25 6.91
N LEU A 135 -3.36 10.07 6.91
CA LEU A 135 -3.76 9.39 5.68
C LEU A 135 -4.82 10.17 4.91
N ARG A 136 -5.80 10.77 5.60
CA ARG A 136 -6.83 11.61 4.97
C ARG A 136 -6.20 12.81 4.26
N ASP A 137 -5.25 13.48 4.91
CA ASP A 137 -4.59 14.66 4.34
C ASP A 137 -3.69 14.27 3.16
N ALA A 138 -2.92 13.18 3.27
CA ALA A 138 -2.15 12.62 2.17
C ALA A 138 -3.04 12.22 0.97
N LEU A 139 -4.19 11.59 1.24
CA LEU A 139 -5.16 11.23 0.21
C LEU A 139 -5.70 12.47 -0.54
N ALA A 140 -5.91 13.58 0.17
CA ALA A 140 -6.34 14.84 -0.43
C ALA A 140 -5.28 15.39 -1.41
N GLU A 141 -3.99 15.30 -1.06
CA GLU A 141 -2.90 15.67 -1.97
C GLU A 141 -2.83 14.77 -3.20
N VAL A 142 -2.97 13.46 -3.04
CA VAL A 142 -2.98 12.48 -4.14
C VAL A 142 -4.14 12.74 -5.10
N HIS A 143 -5.33 13.05 -4.60
CA HIS A 143 -6.48 13.45 -5.41
C HIS A 143 -6.22 14.76 -6.17
N LYS A 144 -5.70 15.79 -5.49
CA LYS A 144 -5.35 17.07 -6.12
C LYS A 144 -4.32 16.90 -7.23
N ALA A 145 -3.38 15.98 -7.06
CA ALA A 145 -2.37 15.62 -8.04
C ALA A 145 -2.89 14.71 -9.18
N LYS A 146 -4.18 14.33 -9.17
CA LYS A 146 -4.81 13.43 -10.16
C LYS A 146 -4.13 12.06 -10.27
N LEU A 147 -3.51 11.61 -9.18
CA LEU A 147 -2.98 10.25 -9.08
C LEU A 147 -4.06 9.23 -8.71
N LEU A 148 -5.16 9.70 -8.13
CA LEU A 148 -6.36 8.97 -7.79
C LEU A 148 -7.58 9.80 -8.21
N GLY A 149 -8.54 9.18 -8.90
CA GLY A 149 -9.75 9.85 -9.39
C GLY A 149 -10.50 9.02 -10.42
#